data_AF-A0A9J8AAB6-F1
#
_entry.id   AF-A0A9J8AAB6-F1
#
_cell.length_a   1.000
_cell.length_b   1.000
_cell.length_c   1.000
_cell.angle_alpha   90.00
_cell.angle_beta   90.00
_cell.angle_gamma   90.00
#
_symmetry.space_group_name_H-M   'P 1'
#
loop_
_entity.id
_entity.type
_entity.pdbx_description
1 polymer ?
#
loop_
_entity_poly.entity_id
_entity_poly.type
_entity_poly.pdbx_seq_one_letter_code
_entity_poly.pdbx_strand_id
1 'polypeptide(L)'
;MMCFKFFSCRHIVLKVFLVQFLASLQTFAAPSPIIKFPGDDASYTDKEVALHYLNKFYGCPKDRCNLMVLKDTLKKMQNFFALPETGEIDQKTVEIMKKPRCGVPDVANYNFFHRKPKWGQKNVTYRILGHTPDLDEETIDDAFYRAFKVWSDVTPLKFTRIMDGEADIMVNFGRNEHGDGYPFDGKDGLLAHAFAPGPGIGGDSHFDDDELWTLGEGQVVKVKYGNAEGEFCKFPFLFMGKEYTSCTSQGRDDGFLWCSTTYNFDEDGKYGFCPHEPMSTVGGNSEGAPCVFPFKFLGNTYDSCTTSGRSDGKMWCGVTKSFDDDRKFFVIICIICSIQINKLVSLSLFFSGYSLFLVAAHEFGHALGLEHSDDPGALMAPMYTFTKTLRLSDDDVKGIQDLYGVPTDKPLPTELPTVTPMDVCNENIIFDAVAQIRGEIHFFKDRFLFRTADVRRKPTGPMLVATFWSELPEKIDAAYENLLEGKTVFFAGDEMWVYSGSTLERDYPKKISSMGLPSDLHGIDAAYSFHKSKKTYIFAGSKFWRYNEAKKKMDPGFPKLIADSWSAIPDDVDTAFSLNSDGHSYFFKDSHYLKMDDNTLKIVKVGEIKKDWLRC
;
A
#
# COMPACT_ATOMS: atom_id res chain seq x y z
N MET A 1 60.68 -44.63 47.67
CA MET A 1 59.50 -44.89 46.84
C MET A 1 59.22 -43.63 46.05
N MET A 2 59.62 -43.61 44.78
CA MET A 2 59.69 -42.43 43.91
C MET A 2 59.01 -42.77 42.58
N CYS A 3 58.20 -41.82 42.07
CA CYS A 3 57.93 -41.54 40.66
C CYS A 3 57.16 -42.56 39.78
N PHE A 4 56.35 -42.19 38.78
CA PHE A 4 55.86 -40.92 38.21
C PHE A 4 54.79 -41.27 37.15
N LYS A 5 53.91 -40.29 36.85
CA LYS A 5 53.28 -39.97 35.55
C LYS A 5 52.82 -41.10 34.62
N PHE A 6 51.50 -41.18 34.41
CA PHE A 6 50.83 -41.20 33.09
C PHE A 6 49.34 -41.32 33.40
N PHE A 7 48.53 -40.29 33.10
CA PHE A 7 47.05 -40.32 32.93
C PHE A 7 46.48 -38.90 33.18
N SER A 8 47.04 -37.91 32.49
CA SER A 8 46.41 -36.59 32.34
C SER A 8 46.71 -36.08 30.93
N CYS A 9 46.12 -36.73 29.92
CA CYS A 9 46.21 -36.26 28.53
C CYS A 9 45.11 -36.79 27.60
N ARG A 10 43.91 -37.10 28.12
CA ARG A 10 42.78 -37.58 27.29
C ARG A 10 41.44 -36.87 27.52
N HIS A 11 41.32 -35.97 28.50
CA HIS A 11 40.09 -35.20 28.74
C HIS A 11 40.19 -33.72 28.41
N ILE A 12 41.41 -33.19 28.20
CA ILE A 12 41.61 -31.79 27.81
C ILE A 12 41.57 -31.64 26.28
N VAL A 13 42.03 -32.64 25.53
CA VAL A 13 42.03 -32.60 24.05
C VAL A 13 40.61 -32.64 23.48
N LEU A 14 39.67 -33.36 24.10
CA LEU A 14 38.29 -33.43 23.61
C LEU A 14 37.49 -32.14 23.87
N LYS A 15 37.80 -31.39 24.93
CA LYS A 15 37.11 -30.12 25.24
C LYS A 15 37.65 -28.95 24.43
N VAL A 16 38.93 -28.95 24.06
CA VAL A 16 39.51 -27.90 23.19
C VAL A 16 39.03 -28.04 21.74
N PHE A 17 38.87 -29.27 21.23
CA PHE A 17 38.32 -29.49 19.89
C PHE A 17 36.82 -29.17 19.79
N LEU A 18 36.03 -29.39 20.86
CA LEU A 18 34.60 -29.02 20.85
C LEU A 18 34.39 -27.49 20.92
N VAL A 19 35.28 -26.76 21.61
CA VAL A 19 35.22 -25.28 21.70
C VAL A 19 35.75 -24.62 20.42
N GLN A 20 36.71 -25.21 19.70
CA GLN A 20 37.10 -24.74 18.38
C GLN A 20 36.08 -25.07 17.27
N PHE A 21 35.26 -26.11 17.42
CA PHE A 21 34.19 -26.42 16.46
C PHE A 21 32.93 -25.55 16.66
N LEU A 22 32.70 -25.05 17.88
CA LEU A 22 31.61 -24.12 18.18
C LEU A 22 31.94 -22.65 17.90
N ALA A 23 33.22 -22.31 17.69
CA ALA A 23 33.66 -20.94 17.38
C ALA A 23 33.80 -20.65 15.88
N SER A 24 33.49 -21.60 14.99
CA SER A 24 33.56 -21.43 13.52
C SER A 24 32.22 -21.53 12.80
N LEU A 25 31.10 -21.63 13.52
CA LEU A 25 29.77 -21.41 12.94
C LEU A 25 29.49 -19.91 12.88
N GLN A 26 30.30 -19.18 12.11
CA GLN A 26 29.76 -18.02 11.41
C GLN A 26 28.75 -18.58 10.43
N THR A 27 27.47 -18.44 10.74
CA THR A 27 26.40 -18.51 9.74
C THR A 27 26.66 -17.38 8.75
N PHE A 28 27.51 -17.63 7.76
CA PHE A 28 27.41 -16.92 6.51
C PHE A 28 26.06 -17.36 5.93
N ALA A 29 25.08 -16.46 5.95
CA ALA A 29 23.94 -16.62 5.06
C ALA A 29 24.52 -16.88 3.67
N ALA A 30 24.28 -18.08 3.13
CA ALA A 30 24.69 -18.38 1.77
C ALA A 30 24.03 -17.32 0.87
N PRO A 31 24.75 -16.70 -0.09
CA PRO A 31 24.12 -15.81 -1.03
C PRO A 31 23.03 -16.60 -1.76
N SER A 32 21.78 -16.15 -1.65
CA SER A 32 20.68 -16.71 -2.44
C SER A 32 21.06 -16.60 -3.92
N PRO A 33 21.00 -17.68 -4.70
CA PRO A 33 21.34 -17.62 -6.11
C PRO A 33 20.35 -16.68 -6.81
N ILE A 34 20.86 -15.63 -7.46
CA ILE A 34 20.06 -14.77 -8.34
C ILE A 34 19.84 -15.57 -9.63
N ILE A 35 18.65 -16.13 -9.79
CA ILE A 35 18.22 -16.85 -11.00
C ILE A 35 17.47 -15.86 -11.87
N LYS A 36 17.85 -15.73 -13.14
CA LYS A 36 17.12 -14.91 -14.11
C LYS A 36 16.00 -15.74 -14.75
N PHE A 37 14.78 -15.24 -14.69
CA PHE A 37 13.65 -15.85 -15.39
C PHE A 37 13.59 -15.33 -16.84
N PRO A 38 13.22 -16.18 -17.83
CA PRO A 38 13.00 -15.72 -19.20
C PRO A 38 11.90 -14.65 -19.24
N GLY A 39 12.19 -13.49 -19.83
CA GLY A 39 11.27 -12.34 -19.91
C GLY A 39 11.42 -11.31 -18.78
N ASP A 40 12.30 -11.55 -17.79
CA ASP A 40 12.56 -10.64 -16.68
C ASP A 40 13.80 -9.78 -17.02
N ASP A 41 13.57 -8.53 -17.45
CA ASP A 41 14.61 -7.64 -18.00
C ASP A 41 15.45 -7.00 -16.88
N ALA A 42 16.42 -7.79 -16.38
CA ALA A 42 17.59 -7.41 -15.55
C ALA A 42 17.35 -6.78 -14.16
N SER A 43 18.03 -7.35 -13.13
CA SER A 43 18.19 -6.67 -11.84
C SER A 43 19.15 -5.48 -11.99
N TYR A 44 18.61 -4.27 -12.07
CA TYR A 44 19.40 -3.05 -11.98
C TYR A 44 20.12 -2.99 -10.63
N THR A 45 21.37 -2.54 -10.65
CA THR A 45 22.09 -2.20 -9.42
C THR A 45 21.45 -0.98 -8.77
N ASP A 46 21.58 -0.84 -7.45
CA ASP A 46 21.00 0.31 -6.72
C ASP A 46 21.48 1.67 -7.26
N LYS A 47 22.69 1.72 -7.82
CA LYS A 47 23.22 2.92 -8.49
C LYS A 47 22.54 3.19 -9.82
N GLU A 48 22.26 2.18 -10.62
CA GLU A 48 21.55 2.32 -11.90
C GLU A 48 20.10 2.78 -11.67
N VAL A 49 19.43 2.19 -10.68
CA VAL A 49 18.09 2.62 -10.24
C VAL A 49 18.11 4.10 -9.85
N ALA A 50 19.05 4.51 -8.99
CA ALA A 50 19.13 5.90 -8.54
C ALA A 50 19.44 6.87 -9.68
N LEU A 51 20.34 6.51 -10.60
CA LEU A 51 20.67 7.35 -11.75
C LEU A 51 19.50 7.46 -12.74
N HIS A 52 18.80 6.36 -13.00
CA HIS A 52 17.60 6.36 -13.85
C HIS A 52 16.50 7.25 -13.24
N TYR A 53 16.26 7.09 -11.94
CA TYR A 53 15.28 7.85 -11.17
C TYR A 53 15.58 9.36 -11.21
N LEU A 54 16.81 9.76 -10.87
CA LEU A 54 17.19 11.18 -10.87
C LEU A 54 17.19 11.80 -12.28
N ASN A 55 17.50 11.02 -13.31
CA ASN A 55 17.39 11.50 -14.67
C ASN A 55 15.92 11.76 -15.05
N LYS A 56 15.03 10.81 -14.75
CA LYS A 56 13.61 10.89 -15.13
C LYS A 56 12.86 11.98 -14.35
N PHE A 57 13.02 12.03 -13.02
CA PHE A 57 12.20 12.91 -12.17
C PHE A 57 12.88 14.20 -11.74
N TYR A 58 14.23 14.24 -11.77
CA TYR A 58 15.03 15.39 -11.34
C TYR A 58 15.83 16.05 -12.47
N GLY A 59 15.67 15.56 -13.70
CA GLY A 59 16.24 16.16 -14.90
C GLY A 59 17.76 16.16 -14.93
N CYS A 60 18.42 15.13 -14.37
CA CYS A 60 19.88 14.96 -14.46
C CYS A 60 20.26 14.15 -15.71
N PRO A 61 20.61 14.77 -16.85
CA PRO A 61 20.88 14.04 -18.09
C PRO A 61 22.17 13.24 -17.94
N LYS A 62 22.22 12.04 -18.54
CA LYS A 62 23.39 11.13 -18.51
C LYS A 62 24.72 11.83 -18.85
N ASP A 63 24.69 12.86 -19.70
CA ASP A 63 25.87 13.57 -20.19
C ASP A 63 26.32 14.75 -19.29
N ARG A 64 25.45 15.24 -18.39
CA ARG A 64 25.70 16.42 -17.53
C ARG A 64 25.68 16.13 -16.03
N CYS A 65 25.30 14.91 -15.64
CA CYS A 65 25.28 14.48 -14.23
C CYS A 65 26.71 14.21 -13.73
N ASN A 66 27.48 15.28 -13.47
CA ASN A 66 28.76 15.15 -12.77
C ASN A 66 28.51 14.77 -11.29
N LEU A 67 29.53 14.27 -10.58
CA LEU A 67 29.40 13.80 -9.19
C LEU A 67 28.84 14.88 -8.23
N MET A 68 29.06 16.16 -8.54
CA MET A 68 28.62 17.30 -7.73
C MET A 68 27.14 17.63 -7.95
N VAL A 69 26.70 17.65 -9.21
CA VAL A 69 25.30 17.82 -9.62
C VAL A 69 24.47 16.64 -9.13
N LEU A 70 25.00 15.41 -9.21
CA LEU A 70 24.36 14.22 -8.66
C LEU A 70 24.13 14.34 -7.15
N LYS A 71 25.12 14.87 -6.41
CA LYS A 71 25.01 15.06 -4.97
C LYS A 71 23.95 16.09 -4.62
N ASP A 72 23.88 17.20 -5.37
CA ASP A 72 22.91 18.26 -5.14
C ASP A 72 21.48 17.84 -5.55
N THR A 73 21.31 17.09 -6.65
CA THR A 73 20.00 16.55 -7.04
C THR A 73 19.52 15.49 -6.06
N LEU A 74 20.43 14.64 -5.57
CA LEU A 74 20.07 13.64 -4.58
C LEU A 74 19.65 14.28 -3.25
N LYS A 75 20.29 15.38 -2.83
CA LYS A 75 19.84 16.15 -1.66
C LYS A 75 18.45 16.74 -1.86
N LYS A 76 18.14 17.28 -3.05
CA LYS A 76 16.79 17.77 -3.37
C LYS A 76 15.74 16.67 -3.25
N MET A 77 16.03 15.50 -3.81
CA MET A 77 15.17 14.33 -3.70
C MET A 77 15.02 13.86 -2.25
N GLN A 78 16.12 13.79 -1.50
CA GLN A 78 16.10 13.43 -0.08
C GLN A 78 15.26 14.43 0.73
N ASN A 79 15.42 15.73 0.49
CA ASN A 79 14.61 16.76 1.13
C ASN A 79 13.12 16.62 0.79
N PHE A 80 12.78 16.38 -0.48
CA PHE A 80 11.39 16.18 -0.93
C PHE A 80 10.72 15.01 -0.20
N PHE A 81 11.43 13.92 0.04
CA PHE A 81 10.91 12.75 0.76
C PHE A 81 11.20 12.77 2.27
N ALA A 82 11.54 13.93 2.85
CA ALA A 82 11.86 14.09 4.27
C ALA A 82 12.95 13.12 4.81
N LEU A 83 13.91 12.78 3.95
CA LEU A 83 15.09 11.98 4.27
C LEU A 83 16.26 12.87 4.71
N PRO A 84 17.23 12.34 5.47
CA PRO A 84 18.47 13.05 5.76
C PRO A 84 19.21 13.43 4.47
N GLU A 85 19.53 14.71 4.30
CA GLU A 85 20.24 15.27 3.12
C GLU A 85 21.74 14.90 3.09
N THR A 86 22.04 13.60 3.02
CA THR A 86 23.41 13.09 2.96
C THR A 86 24.06 13.36 1.61
N GLY A 87 23.26 13.38 0.54
CA GLY A 87 23.75 13.35 -0.83
C GLY A 87 24.50 12.05 -1.16
N GLU A 88 24.21 10.98 -0.42
CA GLU A 88 24.71 9.63 -0.65
C GLU A 88 23.54 8.67 -0.95
N ILE A 89 23.77 7.70 -1.84
CA ILE A 89 22.78 6.66 -2.18
C ILE A 89 22.80 5.64 -1.03
N ASP A 90 22.01 5.90 0.00
CA ASP A 90 21.83 4.99 1.13
C ASP A 90 20.67 4.02 0.87
N GLN A 91 20.62 2.95 1.67
CA GLN A 91 19.60 1.90 1.55
C GLN A 91 18.17 2.46 1.62
N LYS A 92 17.93 3.45 2.49
CA LYS A 92 16.62 4.10 2.67
C LYS A 92 16.20 4.92 1.45
N THR A 93 17.14 5.64 0.83
CA THR A 93 16.89 6.39 -0.41
C THR A 93 16.53 5.45 -1.56
N VAL A 94 17.25 4.33 -1.70
CA VAL A 94 16.99 3.34 -2.75
C VAL A 94 15.65 2.64 -2.54
N GLU A 95 15.30 2.30 -1.29
CA GLU A 95 14.00 1.72 -0.95
C GLU A 95 12.84 2.63 -1.36
N ILE A 96 13.00 3.96 -1.27
CA ILE A 96 11.99 4.91 -1.74
C ILE A 96 11.99 5.01 -3.27
N MET A 97 13.15 5.01 -3.92
CA MET A 97 13.24 5.05 -5.39
C MET A 97 12.63 3.82 -6.07
N LYS A 98 12.57 2.68 -5.37
CA LYS A 98 11.96 1.43 -5.84
C LYS A 98 10.46 1.35 -5.57
N LYS A 99 9.87 2.32 -4.87
CA LYS A 99 8.42 2.32 -4.64
C LYS A 99 7.67 2.70 -5.92
N PRO A 100 6.52 2.08 -6.17
CA PRO A 100 5.64 2.44 -7.28
C PRO A 100 5.16 3.88 -7.13
N ARG A 101 5.11 4.63 -8.23
CA ARG A 101 4.87 6.07 -8.24
C ARG A 101 4.26 6.58 -9.54
N CYS A 102 3.82 7.84 -9.53
CA CYS A 102 3.44 8.58 -10.73
C CYS A 102 4.66 8.85 -11.64
N GLY A 103 4.45 8.82 -12.96
CA GLY A 103 5.44 9.06 -14.01
C GLY A 103 5.80 10.54 -14.23
N VAL A 104 5.07 11.48 -13.63
CA VAL A 104 5.34 12.91 -13.74
C VAL A 104 6.59 13.32 -12.95
N PRO A 105 7.47 14.22 -13.45
CA PRO A 105 8.63 14.73 -12.70
C PRO A 105 8.27 15.48 -11.40
N ASP A 106 9.03 15.24 -10.31
CA ASP A 106 8.82 15.90 -9.00
C ASP A 106 9.27 17.37 -9.02
N VAL A 107 10.35 17.64 -9.74
CA VAL A 107 10.82 19.00 -10.00
C VAL A 107 10.41 19.39 -11.40
N ALA A 108 9.11 19.33 -11.65
CA ALA A 108 8.57 19.78 -12.92
C ALA A 108 8.93 21.26 -13.14
N ASN A 109 9.51 21.51 -14.29
CA ASN A 109 9.97 22.81 -14.75
C ASN A 109 8.78 23.65 -15.26
N TYR A 110 7.64 23.66 -14.56
CA TYR A 110 6.52 24.57 -14.86
C TYR A 110 6.85 26.02 -14.53
N ASN A 111 8.03 26.30 -13.96
CA ASN A 111 8.66 27.63 -14.00
C ASN A 111 8.93 28.15 -15.44
N PHE A 112 8.80 27.32 -16.48
CA PHE A 112 8.81 27.79 -17.88
C PHE A 112 7.46 28.39 -18.31
N PHE A 113 6.37 28.09 -17.60
CA PHE A 113 5.08 28.73 -17.79
C PHE A 113 4.84 29.69 -16.61
N HIS A 114 5.02 31.00 -16.82
CA HIS A 114 4.64 32.02 -15.84
C HIS A 114 3.14 32.03 -15.47
N ARG A 115 2.35 31.06 -15.94
CA ARG A 115 0.92 30.89 -15.71
C ARG A 115 0.70 29.46 -15.21
N LYS A 116 0.27 29.31 -13.95
CA LYS A 116 -0.25 28.04 -13.41
C LYS A 116 -1.23 27.44 -14.43
N PRO A 117 -0.95 26.27 -15.04
CA PRO A 117 -1.80 25.71 -16.07
C PRO A 117 -3.17 25.37 -15.45
N LYS A 118 -4.25 25.90 -16.03
CA LYS A 118 -5.61 25.66 -15.54
C LYS A 118 -6.60 25.74 -16.69
N TRP A 119 -7.70 25.00 -16.57
CA TRP A 119 -8.80 25.10 -17.51
C TRP A 119 -9.50 26.46 -17.42
N GLY A 120 -9.75 27.10 -18.56
CA GLY A 120 -10.51 28.34 -18.63
C GLY A 120 -12.01 28.13 -18.38
N GLN A 121 -12.50 26.92 -18.60
CA GLN A 121 -13.89 26.50 -18.41
C GLN A 121 -14.08 25.73 -17.11
N LYS A 122 -15.31 25.76 -16.58
CA LYS A 122 -15.69 25.00 -15.38
C LYS A 122 -16.32 23.64 -15.69
N ASN A 123 -16.83 23.45 -16.91
CA ASN A 123 -17.33 22.16 -17.37
C ASN A 123 -16.25 21.52 -18.23
N VAL A 124 -15.56 20.52 -17.66
CA VAL A 124 -14.48 19.79 -18.31
C VAL A 124 -15.05 18.48 -18.81
N THR A 125 -14.79 18.16 -20.07
CA THR A 125 -15.23 16.93 -20.71
C THR A 125 -14.13 15.88 -20.63
N TYR A 126 -14.50 14.61 -20.47
CA TYR A 126 -13.54 13.52 -20.53
C TYR A 126 -14.07 12.38 -21.40
N ARG A 127 -13.14 11.61 -21.99
CA ARG A 127 -13.46 10.44 -22.79
C ARG A 127 -12.49 9.31 -22.47
N ILE A 128 -13.03 8.11 -22.34
CA ILE A 128 -12.26 6.88 -22.14
C ILE A 128 -12.04 6.23 -23.51
N LEU A 129 -10.78 6.13 -23.93
CA LEU A 129 -10.37 5.54 -25.22
C LEU A 129 -10.10 4.05 -25.11
N GLY A 130 -9.39 3.66 -24.04
CA GLY A 130 -8.97 2.28 -23.78
C GLY A 130 -9.49 1.80 -22.43
N HIS A 131 -9.58 0.48 -22.28
CA HIS A 131 -9.94 -0.19 -21.03
C HIS A 131 -8.89 -1.26 -20.74
N THR A 132 -8.53 -1.42 -19.47
CA THR A 132 -7.71 -2.53 -19.01
C THR A 132 -8.52 -3.84 -19.03
N PRO A 133 -7.89 -4.98 -19.37
CA PRO A 133 -8.54 -6.29 -19.27
C PRO A 133 -8.73 -6.80 -17.83
N ASP A 134 -8.17 -6.14 -16.81
CA ASP A 134 -8.18 -6.61 -15.42
C ASP A 134 -9.51 -6.35 -14.69
N LEU A 135 -10.25 -5.33 -15.13
CA LEU A 135 -11.49 -4.85 -14.53
C LEU A 135 -12.60 -4.81 -15.59
N ASP A 136 -13.85 -4.99 -15.17
CA ASP A 136 -14.98 -4.82 -16.08
C ASP A 136 -15.25 -3.32 -16.37
N GLU A 137 -15.80 -3.04 -17.56
CA GLU A 137 -16.08 -1.68 -18.08
C GLU A 137 -16.85 -0.80 -17.07
N GLU A 138 -17.84 -1.37 -16.37
CA GLU A 138 -18.64 -0.66 -15.38
C GLU A 138 -17.81 -0.27 -14.15
N THR A 139 -16.92 -1.16 -13.69
CA THR A 139 -15.99 -0.88 -12.58
C THR A 139 -14.96 0.18 -12.96
N ILE A 140 -14.46 0.17 -14.20
CA ILE A 140 -13.54 1.19 -14.71
C ILE A 140 -14.24 2.55 -14.79
N ASP A 141 -15.43 2.58 -15.37
CA ASP A 141 -16.25 3.79 -15.50
C ASP A 141 -16.58 4.39 -14.14
N ASP A 142 -16.97 3.56 -13.16
CA ASP A 142 -17.22 3.99 -11.78
C ASP A 142 -15.95 4.51 -11.10
N ALA A 143 -14.81 3.82 -11.27
CA ALA A 143 -13.53 4.24 -10.69
C ALA A 143 -13.14 5.65 -11.17
N PHE A 144 -13.21 5.90 -12.49
CA PHE A 144 -12.93 7.22 -13.05
C PHE A 144 -13.97 8.27 -12.65
N TYR A 145 -15.26 7.91 -12.62
CA TYR A 145 -16.30 8.82 -12.15
C TYR A 145 -16.05 9.24 -10.69
N ARG A 146 -15.74 8.30 -9.80
CA ARG A 146 -15.39 8.60 -8.41
C ARG A 146 -14.12 9.43 -8.30
N ALA A 147 -13.10 9.15 -9.11
CA ALA A 147 -11.86 9.92 -9.14
C ALA A 147 -12.10 11.39 -9.54
N PHE A 148 -12.92 11.66 -10.56
CA PHE A 148 -13.35 13.04 -10.87
C PHE A 148 -14.21 13.66 -9.77
N LYS A 149 -15.04 12.83 -9.11
CA LYS A 149 -15.91 13.29 -8.03
C LYS A 149 -15.10 13.90 -6.88
N VAL A 150 -13.97 13.30 -6.52
CA VAL A 150 -13.02 13.80 -5.49
C VAL A 150 -12.72 15.29 -5.68
N TRP A 151 -12.38 15.69 -6.90
CA TRP A 151 -12.09 17.09 -7.23
C TRP A 151 -13.35 17.96 -7.34
N SER A 152 -14.43 17.44 -7.89
CA SER A 152 -15.71 18.16 -8.05
C SER A 152 -16.46 18.44 -6.74
N ASP A 153 -16.12 17.71 -5.67
CA ASP A 153 -16.71 17.91 -4.34
C ASP A 153 -16.12 19.14 -3.65
N VAL A 154 -14.86 19.48 -3.95
CA VAL A 154 -14.12 20.59 -3.32
C VAL A 154 -13.89 21.79 -4.26
N THR A 155 -14.43 21.75 -5.48
CA THR A 155 -14.36 22.82 -6.50
C THR A 155 -15.70 23.06 -7.20
N PRO A 156 -15.88 24.19 -7.91
CA PRO A 156 -17.03 24.40 -8.78
C PRO A 156 -16.94 23.66 -10.13
N LEU A 157 -15.95 22.79 -10.34
CA LEU A 157 -15.77 22.04 -11.58
C LEU A 157 -16.87 20.99 -11.74
N LYS A 158 -17.24 20.76 -13.00
CA LYS A 158 -18.15 19.68 -13.42
C LYS A 158 -17.47 18.85 -14.50
N PHE A 159 -17.58 17.55 -14.37
CA PHE A 159 -17.00 16.60 -15.32
C PHE A 159 -18.11 15.92 -16.09
N THR A 160 -18.03 15.95 -17.42
CA THR A 160 -19.01 15.32 -18.30
C THR A 160 -18.33 14.32 -19.21
N ARG A 161 -18.73 13.05 -19.14
CA ARG A 161 -18.25 12.04 -20.07
C ARG A 161 -18.85 12.26 -21.45
N ILE A 162 -18.03 12.28 -22.48
CA ILE A 162 -18.47 12.22 -23.87
C ILE A 162 -18.04 10.89 -24.50
N MET A 163 -18.85 10.40 -25.45
CA MET A 163 -18.63 9.10 -26.09
C MET A 163 -17.97 9.22 -27.47
N ASP A 164 -17.98 10.40 -28.06
CA ASP A 164 -17.43 10.67 -29.39
C ASP A 164 -16.80 12.07 -29.47
N GLY A 165 -15.90 12.27 -30.42
CA GLY A 165 -15.10 13.48 -30.56
C GLY A 165 -13.90 13.57 -29.61
N GLU A 166 -13.23 14.72 -29.63
CA GLU A 166 -12.11 15.07 -28.75
C GLU A 166 -12.66 15.70 -27.47
N ALA A 167 -12.23 15.18 -26.32
CA ALA A 167 -12.58 15.71 -25.00
C ALA A 167 -11.44 16.58 -24.46
N ASP A 168 -11.68 17.31 -23.37
CA ASP A 168 -10.60 18.05 -22.69
C ASP A 168 -9.60 17.10 -21.99
N ILE A 169 -10.06 15.90 -21.59
CA ILE A 169 -9.23 14.86 -20.96
C ILE A 169 -9.48 13.53 -21.68
N MET A 170 -8.48 13.02 -22.38
CA MET A 170 -8.51 11.68 -22.97
C MET A 170 -7.84 10.69 -22.02
N VAL A 171 -8.56 9.63 -21.67
CA VAL A 171 -8.08 8.58 -20.75
C VAL A 171 -7.75 7.33 -21.55
N ASN A 172 -6.53 6.82 -21.41
CA ASN A 172 -6.09 5.63 -22.15
C ASN A 172 -5.20 4.71 -21.31
N PHE A 173 -5.20 3.42 -21.67
CA PHE A 173 -4.26 2.43 -21.16
C PHE A 173 -3.23 2.14 -22.24
N GLY A 174 -1.95 2.19 -21.88
CA GLY A 174 -0.83 2.04 -22.80
C GLY A 174 0.28 1.19 -22.19
N ARG A 175 1.15 0.62 -23.03
CA ARG A 175 2.32 -0.16 -22.58
C ARG A 175 3.57 0.45 -23.16
N ASN A 176 4.64 0.49 -22.39
CA ASN A 176 5.95 0.96 -22.86
C ASN A 176 5.80 2.28 -23.64
N GLU A 177 6.28 2.35 -24.88
CA GLU A 177 6.02 3.48 -25.79
C GLU A 177 4.58 3.45 -26.32
N HIS A 178 3.80 4.46 -25.95
CA HIS A 178 2.36 4.54 -26.23
C HIS A 178 1.95 5.81 -26.99
N GLY A 179 2.90 6.50 -27.62
CA GLY A 179 2.63 7.49 -28.68
C GLY A 179 2.78 8.96 -28.26
N ASP A 180 3.15 9.24 -27.02
CA ASP A 180 3.40 10.59 -26.49
C ASP A 180 4.90 10.88 -26.24
N GLY A 181 5.78 9.90 -26.45
CA GLY A 181 7.22 10.02 -26.24
C GLY A 181 7.67 9.87 -24.77
N TYR A 182 6.77 9.47 -23.87
CA TYR A 182 7.06 9.19 -22.46
C TYR A 182 6.79 7.71 -22.15
N PRO A 183 7.73 6.80 -22.47
CA PRO A 183 7.47 5.39 -22.30
C PRO A 183 7.34 4.99 -20.81
N PHE A 184 6.42 4.05 -20.56
CA PHE A 184 6.35 3.27 -19.32
C PHE A 184 7.49 2.25 -19.21
N ASP A 185 7.69 1.68 -18.02
CA ASP A 185 8.77 0.75 -17.70
C ASP A 185 8.32 -0.70 -17.46
N GLY A 186 7.04 -1.00 -17.69
CA GLY A 186 6.47 -2.34 -17.54
C GLY A 186 5.86 -2.50 -16.16
N LYS A 187 5.86 -3.74 -15.65
CA LYS A 187 5.22 -4.03 -14.36
C LYS A 187 5.96 -3.40 -13.17
N ASP A 188 5.20 -2.82 -12.26
CA ASP A 188 5.64 -2.01 -11.12
C ASP A 188 6.42 -0.75 -11.58
N GLY A 189 6.83 0.10 -10.63
CA GLY A 189 7.55 1.32 -10.98
C GLY A 189 6.61 2.45 -11.37
N LEU A 190 6.35 2.67 -12.65
CA LEU A 190 5.53 3.79 -13.14
C LEU A 190 4.11 3.36 -13.42
N LEU A 191 3.18 3.82 -12.58
CA LEU A 191 1.79 3.37 -12.67
C LEU A 191 1.01 4.09 -13.77
N ALA A 192 1.23 5.39 -13.91
CA ALA A 192 0.49 6.27 -14.79
C ALA A 192 1.21 7.62 -14.93
N HIS A 193 0.79 8.42 -15.90
CA HIS A 193 1.10 9.86 -15.95
C HIS A 193 -0.05 10.65 -16.57
N ALA A 194 -0.08 11.94 -16.32
CA ALA A 194 -1.00 12.86 -16.97
C ALA A 194 -0.34 14.19 -17.33
N PHE A 195 -0.85 14.82 -18.38
CA PHE A 195 -0.40 16.13 -18.83
C PHE A 195 -1.22 17.24 -18.17
N ALA A 196 -0.55 18.35 -17.85
CA ALA A 196 -1.22 19.55 -17.36
C ALA A 196 -2.25 20.12 -18.39
N PRO A 197 -3.22 20.93 -17.94
CA PRO A 197 -4.23 21.56 -18.81
C PRO A 197 -3.62 22.27 -20.03
N GLY A 198 -4.11 21.95 -21.22
CA GLY A 198 -3.62 22.54 -22.47
C GLY A 198 -4.35 22.03 -23.71
N PRO A 199 -4.07 22.59 -24.90
CA PRO A 199 -4.62 22.08 -26.15
C PRO A 199 -3.97 20.76 -26.58
N GLY A 200 -4.68 19.94 -27.35
CA GLY A 200 -4.19 18.64 -27.85
C GLY A 200 -4.07 17.64 -26.70
N ILE A 201 -2.86 17.14 -26.45
CA ILE A 201 -2.60 16.15 -25.38
C ILE A 201 -2.69 16.73 -23.95
N GLY A 202 -2.94 18.03 -23.79
CA GLY A 202 -3.01 18.66 -22.48
C GLY A 202 -4.25 18.20 -21.72
N GLY A 203 -4.07 17.63 -20.53
CA GLY A 203 -5.15 16.99 -19.76
C GLY A 203 -5.19 15.48 -19.90
N ASP A 204 -4.58 14.92 -20.94
CA ASP A 204 -4.64 13.47 -21.18
C ASP A 204 -3.98 12.69 -20.05
N SER A 205 -4.58 11.55 -19.71
CA SER A 205 -4.17 10.68 -18.60
C SER A 205 -3.94 9.26 -19.13
N HIS A 206 -2.72 8.77 -18.95
CA HIS A 206 -2.27 7.46 -19.43
C HIS A 206 -1.94 6.54 -18.26
N PHE A 207 -2.43 5.31 -18.32
CA PHE A 207 -2.26 4.27 -17.29
C PHE A 207 -1.47 3.11 -17.88
N ASP A 208 -0.51 2.56 -17.14
CA ASP A 208 0.31 1.44 -17.62
C ASP A 208 -0.52 0.13 -17.63
N ASP A 209 -0.68 -0.46 -18.80
CA ASP A 209 -1.44 -1.69 -19.01
C ASP A 209 -0.64 -2.98 -18.74
N ASP A 210 0.65 -2.87 -18.39
CA ASP A 210 1.44 -3.98 -17.84
C ASP A 210 1.24 -4.15 -16.31
N GLU A 211 0.55 -3.20 -15.67
CA GLU A 211 0.17 -3.27 -14.26
C GLU A 211 -1.09 -4.09 -14.01
N LEU A 212 -1.19 -4.67 -12.80
CA LEU A 212 -2.43 -5.32 -12.34
C LEU A 212 -3.35 -4.26 -11.71
N TRP A 213 -4.36 -3.83 -12.46
CA TRP A 213 -5.34 -2.86 -11.99
C TRP A 213 -6.40 -3.52 -11.11
N THR A 214 -6.57 -2.98 -9.90
CA THR A 214 -7.52 -3.47 -8.91
C THR A 214 -8.29 -2.31 -8.28
N LEU A 215 -9.08 -2.59 -7.24
CA LEU A 215 -9.59 -1.56 -6.33
C LEU A 215 -8.66 -1.31 -5.13
N GLY A 216 -7.50 -1.99 -5.09
CA GLY A 216 -6.39 -1.80 -4.15
C GLY A 216 -6.20 -2.93 -3.13
N GLU A 217 -7.15 -3.84 -2.98
CA GLU A 217 -7.10 -4.97 -2.03
C GLU A 217 -6.91 -6.34 -2.70
N GLY A 218 -6.41 -6.37 -3.94
CA GLY A 218 -6.24 -7.59 -4.74
C GLY A 218 -7.21 -7.69 -5.91
N GLN A 219 -7.12 -8.81 -6.64
CA GLN A 219 -7.85 -9.01 -7.90
C GLN A 219 -9.36 -8.83 -7.72
N VAL A 220 -9.99 -8.07 -8.61
CA VAL A 220 -11.42 -7.80 -8.60
C VAL A 220 -12.04 -8.49 -9.80
N VAL A 221 -12.94 -9.43 -9.55
CA VAL A 221 -13.63 -10.18 -10.61
C VAL A 221 -15.12 -10.14 -10.35
N LYS A 222 -15.88 -9.54 -11.27
CA LYS A 222 -17.34 -9.52 -11.24
C LYS A 222 -17.87 -10.82 -11.83
N VAL A 223 -18.61 -11.59 -11.04
CA VAL A 223 -19.07 -12.91 -11.47
C VAL A 223 -20.20 -12.81 -12.49
N LYS A 224 -20.20 -13.75 -13.43
CA LYS A 224 -21.25 -13.93 -14.44
C LYS A 224 -21.99 -15.22 -14.19
N TYR A 225 -23.31 -15.19 -14.38
CA TYR A 225 -24.18 -16.34 -14.10
C TYR A 225 -24.03 -16.87 -12.66
N GLY A 226 -24.61 -18.05 -12.39
CA GLY A 226 -24.63 -18.63 -11.04
C GLY A 226 -25.74 -18.04 -10.16
N ASN A 227 -25.67 -18.32 -8.87
CA ASN A 227 -26.66 -17.84 -7.88
C ASN A 227 -26.27 -16.50 -7.24
N ALA A 228 -25.13 -15.94 -7.61
CA ALA A 228 -24.62 -14.65 -7.14
C ALA A 228 -24.22 -13.72 -8.31
N GLU A 229 -24.90 -13.81 -9.45
CA GLU A 229 -24.60 -13.00 -10.64
C GLU A 229 -24.55 -11.49 -10.32
N GLY A 230 -23.48 -10.83 -10.77
CA GLY A 230 -23.26 -9.40 -10.56
C GLY A 230 -22.55 -9.03 -9.25
N GLU A 231 -22.40 -9.97 -8.32
CA GLU A 231 -21.52 -9.80 -7.15
C GLU A 231 -20.03 -9.93 -7.55
N PHE A 232 -19.12 -9.54 -6.66
CA PHE A 232 -17.68 -9.73 -6.86
C PHE A 232 -17.20 -11.02 -6.19
N CYS A 233 -16.20 -11.68 -6.78
CA CYS A 233 -15.48 -12.76 -6.13
C CYS A 233 -14.91 -12.29 -4.80
N LYS A 234 -15.09 -13.10 -3.75
CA LYS A 234 -14.46 -12.85 -2.46
C LYS A 234 -13.13 -13.59 -2.40
N PHE A 235 -12.02 -12.88 -2.56
CA PHE A 235 -10.69 -13.46 -2.36
C PHE A 235 -10.11 -13.08 -0.98
N PRO A 236 -9.43 -14.01 -0.28
CA PRO A 236 -9.49 -15.45 -0.51
C PRO A 236 -10.88 -16.03 -0.19
N PHE A 237 -11.25 -17.16 -0.81
CA PHE A 237 -12.37 -17.99 -0.35
C PHE A 237 -11.93 -19.44 -0.09
N LEU A 238 -12.61 -20.08 0.86
CA LEU A 238 -12.43 -21.46 1.26
C LEU A 238 -13.37 -22.38 0.46
N PHE A 239 -12.79 -23.42 -0.15
CA PHE A 239 -13.52 -24.50 -0.81
C PHE A 239 -12.79 -25.82 -0.61
N MET A 240 -13.50 -26.84 -0.10
CA MET A 240 -12.94 -28.18 0.20
C MET A 240 -11.67 -28.13 1.08
N GLY A 241 -11.66 -27.22 2.07
CA GLY A 241 -10.52 -27.06 2.98
C GLY A 241 -9.27 -26.42 2.36
N LYS A 242 -9.36 -25.86 1.15
CA LYS A 242 -8.30 -25.11 0.48
C LYS A 242 -8.77 -23.68 0.17
N GLU A 243 -7.91 -22.71 0.45
CA GLU A 243 -8.14 -21.31 0.09
C GLU A 243 -7.74 -21.05 -1.37
N TYR A 244 -8.56 -20.25 -2.05
CA TYR A 244 -8.34 -19.78 -3.40
C TYR A 244 -8.29 -18.25 -3.40
N THR A 245 -7.21 -17.70 -3.93
CA THR A 245 -6.97 -16.25 -4.09
C THR A 245 -7.20 -15.77 -5.53
N SER A 246 -7.66 -16.67 -6.40
CA SER A 246 -8.06 -16.39 -7.77
C SER A 246 -9.13 -17.39 -8.18
N CYS A 247 -9.77 -17.16 -9.33
CA CYS A 247 -10.75 -18.08 -9.88
C CYS A 247 -10.18 -19.50 -10.06
N THR A 248 -11.03 -20.52 -9.94
CA THR A 248 -10.59 -21.91 -10.01
C THR A 248 -11.54 -22.75 -10.83
N SER A 249 -11.01 -23.79 -11.48
CA SER A 249 -11.83 -24.84 -12.10
C SER A 249 -12.01 -26.04 -11.16
N GLN A 250 -11.50 -25.96 -9.92
CA GLN A 250 -11.58 -27.07 -8.97
C GLN A 250 -13.03 -27.43 -8.68
N GLY A 251 -13.33 -28.74 -8.66
CA GLY A 251 -14.70 -29.24 -8.43
C GLY A 251 -15.57 -29.23 -9.69
N ARG A 252 -15.01 -28.89 -10.85
CA ARG A 252 -15.69 -28.91 -12.15
C ARG A 252 -14.91 -29.74 -13.18
N ASP A 253 -15.65 -30.44 -14.03
CA ASP A 253 -15.09 -31.27 -15.11
C ASP A 253 -15.11 -30.57 -16.48
N ASP A 254 -15.86 -29.47 -16.61
CA ASP A 254 -16.01 -28.70 -17.84
C ASP A 254 -14.94 -27.63 -18.05
N GLY A 255 -14.02 -27.49 -17.08
CA GLY A 255 -12.91 -26.54 -17.15
C GLY A 255 -13.30 -25.08 -16.94
N PHE A 256 -14.58 -24.77 -16.69
CA PHE A 256 -15.00 -23.41 -16.43
C PHE A 256 -14.48 -22.91 -15.08
N LEU A 257 -14.10 -21.64 -15.08
CA LEU A 257 -13.56 -20.96 -13.92
C LEU A 257 -14.70 -20.36 -13.10
N TRP A 258 -14.63 -20.52 -11.78
CA TRP A 258 -15.62 -19.99 -10.86
C TRP A 258 -14.93 -19.47 -9.59
N CYS A 259 -15.67 -18.69 -8.82
CA CYS A 259 -15.25 -18.22 -7.51
C CYS A 259 -16.46 -18.14 -6.57
N SER A 260 -16.20 -18.19 -5.27
CA SER A 260 -17.20 -17.88 -4.25
C SER A 260 -17.37 -16.37 -4.09
N THR A 261 -18.58 -15.91 -3.78
CA THR A 261 -18.83 -14.50 -3.42
C THR A 261 -18.80 -14.26 -1.91
N THR A 262 -18.58 -15.31 -1.13
CA THR A 262 -18.34 -15.27 0.31
C THR A 262 -17.06 -16.02 0.69
N TYR A 263 -16.57 -15.83 1.92
CA TYR A 263 -15.35 -16.51 2.37
C TYR A 263 -15.54 -18.02 2.44
N ASN A 264 -16.64 -18.53 3.00
CA ASN A 264 -16.82 -19.97 3.19
C ASN A 264 -17.85 -20.53 2.20
N PHE A 265 -17.38 -20.99 1.04
CA PHE A 265 -18.28 -21.59 0.05
C PHE A 265 -18.97 -22.84 0.56
N ASP A 266 -18.27 -23.63 1.39
CA ASP A 266 -18.78 -24.90 1.92
C ASP A 266 -19.99 -24.68 2.88
N GLU A 267 -20.13 -23.47 3.45
CA GLU A 267 -21.28 -23.08 4.28
C GLU A 267 -22.34 -22.27 3.51
N ASP A 268 -21.90 -21.28 2.71
CA ASP A 268 -22.81 -20.31 2.10
C ASP A 268 -23.35 -20.74 0.73
N GLY A 269 -22.57 -21.51 -0.03
CA GLY A 269 -22.92 -22.01 -1.37
C GLY A 269 -23.14 -20.92 -2.44
N LYS A 270 -22.70 -19.67 -2.22
CA LYS A 270 -22.82 -18.57 -3.19
C LYS A 270 -21.63 -18.53 -4.13
N TYR A 271 -21.89 -18.56 -5.43
CA TYR A 271 -20.86 -18.48 -6.46
C TYR A 271 -21.36 -17.85 -7.76
N GLY A 272 -20.40 -17.50 -8.59
CA GLY A 272 -20.64 -17.31 -10.01
C GLY A 272 -19.42 -17.67 -10.84
N PHE A 273 -19.58 -17.62 -12.15
CA PHE A 273 -18.52 -17.95 -13.07
C PHE A 273 -17.63 -16.75 -13.32
N CYS A 274 -16.33 -17.02 -13.36
CA CYS A 274 -15.37 -16.01 -13.73
C CYS A 274 -15.38 -15.83 -15.25
N PRO A 275 -15.44 -14.58 -15.73
CA PRO A 275 -15.31 -14.30 -17.15
C PRO A 275 -13.96 -14.82 -17.68
N HIS A 276 -14.00 -15.51 -18.81
CA HIS A 276 -12.83 -16.05 -19.49
C HIS A 276 -13.15 -16.15 -20.98
N GLU A 277 -12.17 -15.94 -21.86
CA GLU A 277 -12.34 -15.82 -23.33
C GLU A 277 -13.22 -16.90 -24.01
N PRO A 278 -13.23 -18.17 -23.59
CA PRO A 278 -14.10 -19.19 -24.16
C PRO A 278 -15.58 -19.08 -23.72
N MET A 279 -15.89 -18.23 -22.74
CA MET A 279 -17.16 -18.25 -22.01
C MET A 279 -17.93 -16.92 -22.05
N SER A 280 -17.27 -15.79 -22.30
CA SER A 280 -17.89 -14.45 -22.21
C SER A 280 -17.87 -13.68 -23.53
N THR A 281 -18.41 -14.27 -24.60
CA THR A 281 -18.85 -13.50 -25.78
C THR A 281 -20.24 -12.95 -25.54
N VAL A 282 -20.33 -11.65 -25.17
CA VAL A 282 -21.60 -10.97 -24.92
C VAL A 282 -21.94 -10.08 -26.11
N GLY A 283 -22.91 -10.49 -26.93
CA GLY A 283 -23.51 -9.68 -27.98
C GLY A 283 -22.75 -9.65 -29.31
N GLY A 284 -23.45 -9.85 -30.42
CA GLY A 284 -22.91 -10.06 -31.76
C GLY A 284 -23.86 -10.99 -32.53
N ASN A 285 -23.48 -11.48 -33.71
CA ASN A 285 -24.38 -12.28 -34.56
C ASN A 285 -24.15 -13.80 -34.49
N SER A 286 -23.41 -14.29 -33.50
CA SER A 286 -22.82 -15.64 -33.54
C SER A 286 -23.14 -16.54 -32.32
N GLU A 287 -24.24 -16.24 -31.59
CA GLU A 287 -24.76 -16.93 -30.38
C GLU A 287 -23.76 -17.56 -29.36
N GLY A 288 -22.81 -16.81 -28.79
CA GLY A 288 -21.89 -17.31 -27.75
C GLY A 288 -20.67 -18.10 -28.24
N ALA A 289 -20.43 -18.22 -29.55
CA ALA A 289 -19.29 -18.97 -30.09
C ALA A 289 -17.91 -18.37 -29.67
N PRO A 290 -16.88 -19.20 -29.39
CA PRO A 290 -15.56 -18.74 -28.96
C PRO A 290 -14.78 -18.09 -30.11
N CYS A 291 -13.82 -17.22 -29.76
CA CYS A 291 -12.89 -16.60 -30.71
C CYS A 291 -12.01 -17.65 -31.42
N VAL A 292 -11.69 -17.39 -32.69
CA VAL A 292 -10.74 -18.19 -33.46
C VAL A 292 -9.45 -17.38 -33.63
N PHE A 293 -8.36 -17.87 -33.06
CA PHE A 293 -7.03 -17.28 -33.25
C PHE A 293 -6.12 -18.21 -34.07
N PRO A 294 -5.35 -17.66 -35.03
CA PRO A 294 -5.47 -16.30 -35.59
C PRO A 294 -6.74 -16.11 -36.45
N PHE A 295 -7.26 -14.88 -36.50
CA PHE A 295 -8.28 -14.46 -37.48
C PHE A 295 -7.80 -13.32 -38.38
N LYS A 296 -8.33 -13.23 -39.60
CA LYS A 296 -8.05 -12.13 -40.53
C LYS A 296 -9.13 -11.06 -40.51
N PHE A 297 -8.73 -9.79 -40.44
CA PHE A 297 -9.59 -8.61 -40.58
C PHE A 297 -8.87 -7.51 -41.37
N LEU A 298 -9.49 -7.03 -42.45
CA LEU A 298 -8.93 -6.00 -43.36
C LEU A 298 -7.49 -6.32 -43.82
N GLY A 299 -7.21 -7.60 -44.06
CA GLY A 299 -5.89 -8.08 -44.49
C GLY A 299 -4.82 -8.22 -43.39
N ASN A 300 -5.10 -7.79 -42.16
CA ASN A 300 -4.24 -8.03 -41.00
C ASN A 300 -4.65 -9.33 -40.29
N THR A 301 -3.67 -10.03 -39.70
CA THR A 301 -3.91 -11.25 -38.92
C THR A 301 -3.76 -10.93 -37.44
N TYR A 302 -4.74 -11.31 -36.64
CA TYR A 302 -4.82 -11.01 -35.22
C TYR A 302 -4.77 -12.31 -34.42
N ASP A 303 -3.81 -12.41 -33.50
CA ASP A 303 -3.64 -13.53 -32.55
C ASP A 303 -4.32 -13.27 -31.18
N SER A 304 -4.92 -12.09 -31.01
CA SER A 304 -5.65 -11.67 -29.83
C SER A 304 -6.83 -10.76 -30.22
N CYS A 305 -7.66 -10.42 -29.24
CA CYS A 305 -8.77 -9.49 -29.42
C CYS A 305 -8.24 -8.10 -29.83
N THR A 306 -8.94 -7.39 -30.70
CA THR A 306 -8.51 -6.06 -31.20
C THR A 306 -9.62 -5.03 -31.10
N THR A 307 -9.27 -3.75 -30.93
CA THR A 307 -10.20 -2.61 -31.08
C THR A 307 -10.22 -2.07 -32.52
N SER A 308 -9.43 -2.66 -33.43
CA SER A 308 -9.28 -2.20 -34.81
C SER A 308 -10.63 -2.07 -35.51
N GLY A 309 -10.91 -0.88 -36.06
CA GLY A 309 -12.17 -0.59 -36.76
C GLY A 309 -13.35 -0.19 -35.86
N ARG A 310 -13.13 0.03 -34.56
CA ARG A 310 -14.14 0.52 -33.61
C ARG A 310 -13.72 1.83 -32.95
N SER A 311 -14.69 2.71 -32.68
CA SER A 311 -14.49 4.00 -31.99
C SER A 311 -14.97 4.00 -30.53
N ASP A 312 -15.61 2.92 -30.08
CA ASP A 312 -16.13 2.74 -28.73
C ASP A 312 -15.12 2.07 -27.77
N GLY A 313 -13.88 1.84 -28.23
CA GLY A 313 -12.81 1.23 -27.43
C GLY A 313 -13.04 -0.25 -27.09
N LYS A 314 -14.09 -0.89 -27.64
CA LYS A 314 -14.43 -2.28 -27.34
C LYS A 314 -13.56 -3.24 -28.12
N MET A 315 -12.98 -4.22 -27.45
CA MET A 315 -12.24 -5.29 -28.11
C MET A 315 -13.21 -6.25 -28.81
N TRP A 316 -12.77 -6.87 -29.90
CA TRP A 316 -13.57 -7.84 -30.65
C TRP A 316 -12.66 -8.86 -31.32
N CYS A 317 -13.25 -10.01 -31.69
CA CYS A 317 -12.55 -11.08 -32.41
C CYS A 317 -13.41 -11.66 -33.53
N GLY A 318 -12.75 -12.27 -34.53
CA GLY A 318 -13.41 -13.16 -35.48
C GLY A 318 -13.74 -14.51 -34.84
N VAL A 319 -14.94 -15.03 -35.09
CA VAL A 319 -15.31 -16.42 -34.73
C VAL A 319 -15.00 -17.42 -35.84
N THR A 320 -14.36 -16.96 -36.91
CA THR A 320 -13.89 -17.77 -38.02
C THR A 320 -12.48 -17.32 -38.42
N LYS A 321 -11.80 -18.12 -39.24
CA LYS A 321 -10.42 -17.83 -39.70
C LYS A 321 -10.31 -16.56 -40.56
N SER A 322 -11.42 -16.08 -41.12
CA SER A 322 -11.48 -14.89 -41.97
C SER A 322 -12.77 -14.14 -41.69
N PHE A 323 -12.69 -13.07 -40.90
CA PHE A 323 -13.84 -12.20 -40.68
C PHE A 323 -14.32 -11.58 -41.99
N ASP A 324 -13.38 -11.27 -42.90
CA ASP A 324 -13.66 -10.62 -44.18
C ASP A 324 -14.59 -11.47 -45.07
N ASP A 325 -14.49 -12.80 -44.99
CA ASP A 325 -15.30 -13.75 -45.79
C ASP A 325 -16.63 -14.08 -45.11
N ASP A 326 -16.62 -14.33 -43.80
CA ASP A 326 -17.78 -14.88 -43.09
C ASP A 326 -18.66 -13.81 -42.42
N ARG A 327 -18.12 -12.60 -42.18
CA ARG A 327 -18.77 -11.47 -41.48
C ARG A 327 -19.43 -11.85 -40.15
N LYS A 328 -18.93 -12.91 -39.52
CA LYS A 328 -19.33 -13.36 -38.21
C LYS A 328 -18.34 -12.83 -37.19
N PHE A 329 -18.85 -12.02 -36.29
CA PHE A 329 -18.06 -11.43 -35.22
C PHE A 329 -18.84 -11.41 -33.92
N PHE A 330 -18.07 -11.27 -32.86
CA PHE A 330 -18.58 -10.89 -31.57
C PHE A 330 -17.93 -9.61 -31.10
N VAL A 331 -18.73 -8.75 -30.49
CA VAL A 331 -18.17 -7.74 -29.60
C VAL A 331 -17.79 -8.51 -28.34
N ILE A 332 -16.52 -8.50 -28.01
CA ILE A 332 -16.10 -8.98 -26.71
C ILE A 332 -16.34 -7.78 -25.82
N ILE A 333 -17.33 -7.86 -24.93
CA ILE A 333 -17.18 -7.09 -23.70
C ILE A 333 -15.92 -7.69 -23.10
N CYS A 334 -14.80 -6.96 -23.17
CA CYS A 334 -13.51 -7.39 -22.67
C CYS A 334 -13.63 -7.50 -21.16
N ILE A 335 -14.27 -8.59 -20.73
CA ILE A 335 -14.08 -9.13 -19.42
C ILE A 335 -13.07 -10.25 -19.65
N ILE A 336 -11.85 -9.76 -19.83
CA ILE A 336 -10.61 -10.40 -19.44
C ILE A 336 -9.94 -11.28 -20.52
N CYS A 337 -9.20 -10.62 -21.41
CA CYS A 337 -8.15 -11.20 -22.28
C CYS A 337 -6.83 -11.45 -21.50
N SER A 338 -6.72 -11.02 -20.23
CA SER A 338 -5.51 -11.18 -19.40
C SER A 338 -5.65 -12.11 -18.20
N ILE A 339 -6.76 -12.85 -18.06
CA ILE A 339 -6.77 -14.05 -17.20
C ILE A 339 -6.10 -15.19 -17.99
N GLN A 340 -4.82 -14.99 -18.34
CA GLN A 340 -3.91 -16.01 -17.87
C GLN A 340 -4.03 -15.97 -16.35
N ILE A 341 -4.94 -16.78 -15.78
CA ILE A 341 -4.83 -17.13 -14.37
C ILE A 341 -3.38 -17.55 -14.25
N ASN A 342 -2.60 -16.79 -13.50
CA ASN A 342 -1.23 -17.06 -13.16
C ASN A 342 -1.21 -18.39 -12.37
N LYS A 343 -1.49 -19.51 -13.05
CA LYS A 343 -1.24 -20.89 -12.59
C LYS A 343 0.25 -21.11 -12.35
N LEU A 344 1.10 -20.16 -12.76
CA LEU A 344 2.54 -20.18 -12.61
C LEU A 344 3.09 -19.32 -11.47
N VAL A 345 2.28 -18.56 -10.73
CA VAL A 345 2.73 -18.03 -9.41
C VAL A 345 2.46 -19.10 -8.35
N SER A 346 3.13 -20.23 -8.54
CA SER A 346 3.25 -21.28 -7.54
C SER A 346 4.14 -20.76 -6.41
N LEU A 347 3.58 -20.70 -5.20
CA LEU A 347 4.14 -20.27 -3.93
C LEU A 347 4.29 -18.75 -3.68
N SER A 348 3.40 -18.24 -2.82
CA SER A 348 3.72 -17.33 -1.71
C SER A 348 3.96 -15.83 -1.92
N LEU A 349 3.50 -15.21 -3.02
CA LEU A 349 3.53 -13.75 -3.13
C LEU A 349 2.14 -13.18 -3.47
N PHE A 350 1.49 -12.65 -2.45
CA PHE A 350 0.27 -11.85 -2.56
C PHE A 350 0.64 -10.49 -3.17
N PHE A 351 0.22 -10.20 -4.40
CA PHE A 351 0.29 -8.86 -4.97
C PHE A 351 -1.12 -8.27 -5.00
N SER A 352 -1.34 -7.18 -4.27
CA SER A 352 -2.65 -6.51 -4.18
C SER A 352 -3.01 -5.70 -5.43
N GLY A 353 -2.06 -5.51 -6.35
CA GLY A 353 -2.19 -4.61 -7.49
C GLY A 353 -2.35 -3.15 -7.07
N TYR A 354 -2.75 -2.31 -8.02
CA TYR A 354 -2.89 -0.86 -7.84
C TYR A 354 -4.34 -0.42 -7.99
N SER A 355 -4.81 0.41 -7.06
CA SER A 355 -6.19 0.93 -7.10
C SER A 355 -6.34 1.91 -8.26
N LEU A 356 -7.09 1.52 -9.30
CA LEU A 356 -7.36 2.41 -10.44
C LEU A 356 -8.01 3.71 -9.98
N PHE A 357 -8.88 3.65 -8.97
CA PHE A 357 -9.50 4.84 -8.38
C PHE A 357 -8.48 5.82 -7.78
N LEU A 358 -7.52 5.34 -6.97
CA LEU A 358 -6.54 6.21 -6.32
C LEU A 358 -5.56 6.80 -7.33
N VAL A 359 -5.04 5.97 -8.24
CA VAL A 359 -4.10 6.43 -9.27
C VAL A 359 -4.81 7.42 -10.20
N ALA A 360 -6.04 7.13 -10.64
CA ALA A 360 -6.79 8.08 -11.47
C ALA A 360 -7.10 9.38 -10.75
N ALA A 361 -7.42 9.34 -9.45
CA ALA A 361 -7.66 10.56 -8.69
C ALA A 361 -6.41 11.45 -8.64
N HIS A 362 -5.22 10.86 -8.49
CA HIS A 362 -3.93 11.55 -8.58
C HIS A 362 -3.68 12.13 -9.97
N GLU A 363 -3.76 11.30 -11.02
CA GLU A 363 -3.51 11.74 -12.41
C GLU A 363 -4.51 12.83 -12.86
N PHE A 364 -5.77 12.75 -12.43
CA PHE A 364 -6.73 13.80 -12.70
C PHE A 364 -6.40 15.12 -11.97
N GLY A 365 -5.69 15.07 -10.84
CA GLY A 365 -5.11 16.27 -10.23
C GLY A 365 -4.12 16.96 -11.16
N HIS A 366 -3.23 16.20 -11.80
CA HIS A 366 -2.33 16.70 -12.85
C HIS A 366 -3.08 17.24 -14.06
N ALA A 367 -4.08 16.51 -14.56
CA ALA A 367 -4.95 16.95 -15.65
C ALA A 367 -5.73 18.24 -15.33
N LEU A 368 -5.86 18.59 -14.04
CA LEU A 368 -6.45 19.83 -13.56
C LEU A 368 -5.41 20.92 -13.26
N GLY A 369 -4.12 20.61 -13.32
CA GLY A 369 -3.02 21.57 -13.18
C GLY A 369 -2.35 21.57 -11.81
N LEU A 370 -2.60 20.56 -10.97
CA LEU A 370 -1.84 20.33 -9.75
C LEU A 370 -0.47 19.72 -10.07
N GLU A 371 0.49 20.03 -9.22
CA GLU A 371 1.84 19.45 -9.25
C GLU A 371 1.98 18.44 -8.11
N HIS A 372 3.08 17.69 -8.10
CA HIS A 372 3.38 16.81 -6.97
C HIS A 372 3.54 17.60 -5.67
N SER A 373 2.94 17.09 -4.61
CA SER A 373 3.08 17.61 -3.26
C SER A 373 4.23 16.92 -2.53
N ASP A 374 4.94 17.67 -1.69
CA ASP A 374 5.89 17.14 -0.71
C ASP A 374 5.22 16.69 0.60
N ASP A 375 3.90 16.91 0.73
CA ASP A 375 3.09 16.38 1.81
C ASP A 375 2.88 14.86 1.62
N PRO A 376 3.39 14.00 2.53
CA PRO A 376 3.27 12.54 2.41
C PRO A 376 1.83 12.02 2.58
N GLY A 377 0.91 12.83 3.11
CA GLY A 377 -0.51 12.53 3.26
C GLY A 377 -1.38 13.06 2.12
N ALA A 378 -0.82 13.86 1.21
CA ALA A 378 -1.52 14.37 0.04
C ALA A 378 -1.77 13.27 -0.99
N LEU A 379 -2.92 13.35 -1.66
CA LEU A 379 -3.20 12.53 -2.83
C LEU A 379 -2.18 12.82 -3.93
N MET A 380 -1.78 14.08 -4.09
CA MET A 380 -0.76 14.51 -5.07
C MET A 380 0.67 14.16 -4.66
N ALA A 381 0.91 13.41 -3.59
CA ALA A 381 2.23 12.85 -3.32
C ALA A 381 2.61 11.85 -4.43
N PRO A 382 3.86 11.86 -4.93
CA PRO A 382 4.24 11.04 -6.09
C PRO A 382 4.19 9.53 -5.84
N MET A 383 4.36 9.10 -4.59
CA MET A 383 4.47 7.68 -4.23
C MET A 383 3.09 7.08 -4.03
N TYR A 384 2.82 5.95 -4.69
CA TYR A 384 1.56 5.24 -4.49
C TYR A 384 1.46 4.72 -3.06
N THR A 385 0.41 5.09 -2.36
CA THR A 385 0.03 4.55 -1.06
C THR A 385 -1.44 4.16 -1.08
N PHE A 386 -1.71 2.87 -0.92
CA PHE A 386 -3.09 2.40 -0.83
C PHE A 386 -3.74 2.87 0.48
N THR A 387 -4.93 3.44 0.37
CA THR A 387 -5.78 3.80 1.50
C THR A 387 -7.21 3.33 1.22
N LYS A 388 -7.86 2.68 2.18
CA LYS A 388 -9.23 2.19 2.00
C LYS A 388 -10.23 3.34 1.84
N THR A 389 -10.04 4.38 2.64
CA THR A 389 -10.85 5.59 2.62
C THR A 389 -9.97 6.74 2.12
N LEU A 390 -10.22 7.19 0.89
CA LEU A 390 -9.53 8.37 0.38
C LEU A 390 -10.08 9.63 1.05
N ARG A 391 -9.18 10.41 1.64
CA ARG A 391 -9.44 11.75 2.15
C ARG A 391 -8.36 12.68 1.62
N LEU A 392 -8.79 13.74 0.94
CA LEU A 392 -7.90 14.79 0.47
C LEU A 392 -7.20 15.47 1.66
N SER A 393 -5.91 15.74 1.50
CA SER A 393 -5.15 16.57 2.43
C SER A 393 -5.58 18.04 2.30
N ASP A 394 -5.19 18.86 3.27
CA ASP A 394 -5.37 20.31 3.15
C ASP A 394 -4.59 20.88 1.96
N ASP A 395 -3.40 20.32 1.67
CA ASP A 395 -2.57 20.73 0.55
C ASP A 395 -3.25 20.49 -0.79
N ASP A 396 -3.87 19.32 -0.99
CA ASP A 396 -4.64 19.01 -2.19
C ASP A 396 -5.82 19.98 -2.38
N VAL A 397 -6.61 20.19 -1.31
CA VAL A 397 -7.80 21.05 -1.32
C VAL A 397 -7.41 22.50 -1.60
N LYS A 398 -6.38 23.00 -0.92
CA LYS A 398 -5.88 24.35 -1.11
C LYS A 398 -5.30 24.53 -2.51
N GLY A 399 -4.50 23.59 -2.99
CA GLY A 399 -3.91 23.61 -4.32
C GLY A 399 -4.97 23.72 -5.42
N ILE A 400 -6.03 22.92 -5.33
CA ILE A 400 -7.09 22.92 -6.36
C ILE A 400 -8.01 24.15 -6.23
N GLN A 401 -8.30 24.60 -5.02
CA GLN A 401 -9.11 25.79 -4.79
C GLN A 401 -8.36 27.08 -5.17
N ASP A 402 -7.03 27.11 -5.07
CA ASP A 402 -6.22 28.22 -5.58
C ASP A 402 -6.35 28.39 -7.11
N LEU A 403 -6.64 27.29 -7.83
CA LEU A 403 -6.84 27.31 -9.29
C LEU A 403 -8.29 27.64 -9.68
N TYR A 404 -9.26 27.03 -9.01
CA TYR A 404 -10.67 26.99 -9.44
C TYR A 404 -11.67 27.64 -8.47
N GLY A 405 -11.26 27.95 -7.25
CA GLY A 405 -12.09 28.50 -6.18
C GLY A 405 -12.90 27.44 -5.43
N VAL A 406 -13.63 27.90 -4.40
CA VAL A 406 -14.52 27.07 -3.58
C VAL A 406 -15.88 26.86 -4.25
N PRO A 407 -16.58 25.74 -3.99
CA PRO A 407 -17.96 25.53 -4.43
C PRO A 407 -18.90 26.56 -3.78
N THR A 408 -19.76 27.20 -4.57
CA THR A 408 -20.81 28.13 -4.07
C THR A 408 -22.15 27.44 -3.82
N ASP A 409 -22.39 26.33 -4.52
CA ASP A 409 -23.72 25.73 -4.64
C ASP A 409 -23.88 24.46 -3.79
N LYS A 410 -22.81 24.02 -3.14
CA LYS A 410 -22.79 22.85 -2.26
C LYS A 410 -22.18 23.25 -0.93
N PRO A 411 -22.75 22.83 0.22
CA PRO A 411 -22.01 22.89 1.46
C PRO A 411 -20.72 22.07 1.27
N LEU A 412 -19.58 22.65 1.67
CA LEU A 412 -18.34 21.89 1.77
C LEU A 412 -18.63 20.62 2.58
N PRO A 413 -18.06 19.46 2.19
CA PRO A 413 -18.27 18.22 2.93
C PRO A 413 -18.11 18.47 4.43
N THR A 414 -19.22 18.37 5.16
CA THR A 414 -19.23 18.47 6.62
C THR A 414 -18.91 17.07 7.12
N GLU A 415 -17.87 16.94 7.97
CA GLU A 415 -17.19 15.69 8.38
C GLU A 415 -16.14 15.24 7.35
N LEU A 416 -14.86 15.57 7.46
CA LEU A 416 -13.93 15.50 8.59
C LEU A 416 -12.80 16.54 8.35
N PRO A 417 -12.08 17.04 9.37
CA PRO A 417 -11.02 18.04 9.18
C PRO A 417 -10.01 17.62 8.10
N THR A 418 -9.60 18.56 7.25
CA THR A 418 -8.50 18.35 6.29
C THR A 418 -7.27 17.90 7.07
N VAL A 419 -6.63 16.82 6.60
CA VAL A 419 -5.52 16.22 7.33
C VAL A 419 -4.23 16.86 6.84
N THR A 420 -3.61 17.68 7.69
CA THR A 420 -2.25 18.20 7.47
C THR A 420 -1.24 17.31 8.20
N PRO A 421 -0.06 17.05 7.63
CA PRO A 421 1.05 16.50 8.37
C PRO A 421 1.39 17.43 9.53
N MET A 422 1.39 16.87 10.73
CA MET A 422 1.67 17.60 11.96
C MET A 422 3.14 18.01 12.07
N ASP A 423 3.40 19.24 12.52
CA ASP A 423 4.73 19.67 12.92
C ASP A 423 5.01 19.30 14.38
N VAL A 424 5.71 18.18 14.57
CA VAL A 424 6.08 17.63 15.89
C VAL A 424 6.83 18.56 16.82
N CYS A 425 7.47 19.62 16.30
CA CYS A 425 8.19 20.58 17.13
C CYS A 425 7.34 21.80 17.49
N ASN A 426 6.55 22.29 16.55
CA ASN A 426 5.79 23.53 16.72
C ASN A 426 4.43 23.31 17.38
N GLU A 427 3.82 22.12 17.22
CA GLU A 427 2.49 21.81 17.75
C GLU A 427 2.54 20.97 19.02
N ASN A 428 1.57 21.13 19.93
CA ASN A 428 1.45 20.29 21.11
C ASN A 428 0.68 19.01 20.75
N ILE A 429 1.44 17.94 20.49
CA ILE A 429 0.90 16.66 20.01
C ILE A 429 0.81 15.66 21.15
N ILE A 430 -0.35 15.03 21.29
CA ILE A 430 -0.58 13.84 22.11
C ILE A 430 -0.64 12.67 21.13
N PHE A 431 0.34 11.77 21.19
CA PHE A 431 0.39 10.59 20.33
C PHE A 431 -0.71 9.61 20.69
N ASP A 432 -1.29 8.95 19.68
CA ASP A 432 -2.31 7.94 19.92
C ASP A 432 -1.68 6.60 20.34
N ALA A 433 -0.49 6.29 19.84
CA ALA A 433 0.29 5.15 20.34
C ALA A 433 1.80 5.38 20.16
N VAL A 434 2.62 4.81 21.04
CA VAL A 434 4.07 4.71 20.87
C VAL A 434 4.50 3.29 21.17
N ALA A 435 5.24 2.68 20.25
CA ALA A 435 5.67 1.29 20.38
C ALA A 435 7.08 1.08 19.82
N GLN A 436 7.87 0.22 20.46
CA GLN A 436 9.07 -0.33 19.84
C GLN A 436 8.67 -1.55 18.98
N ILE A 437 8.97 -1.48 17.69
CA ILE A 437 8.67 -2.54 16.71
C ILE A 437 9.96 -2.84 15.95
N ARG A 438 10.44 -4.09 15.99
CA ARG A 438 11.66 -4.53 15.28
C ARG A 438 12.90 -3.66 15.55
N GLY A 439 12.99 -3.11 16.76
CA GLY A 439 14.11 -2.28 17.20
C GLY A 439 13.99 -0.78 16.92
N GLU A 440 13.01 -0.33 16.12
CA GLU A 440 12.72 1.09 15.93
C GLU A 440 11.53 1.52 16.80
N ILE A 441 11.59 2.73 17.35
CA ILE A 441 10.48 3.34 18.07
C ILE A 441 9.59 4.03 17.05
N HIS A 442 8.30 3.72 17.08
CA HIS A 442 7.27 4.30 16.22
C HIS A 442 6.33 5.14 17.08
N PHE A 443 6.11 6.39 16.66
CA PHE A 443 5.15 7.32 17.24
C PHE A 443 3.99 7.46 16.26
N PHE A 444 2.80 7.08 16.67
CA PHE A 444 1.59 7.09 15.84
C PHE A 444 0.71 8.26 16.23
N LYS A 445 0.21 8.97 15.22
CA LYS A 445 -0.78 10.01 15.41
C LYS A 445 -1.64 10.14 14.17
N ASP A 446 -2.94 9.97 14.35
CA ASP A 446 -3.91 9.88 13.28
C ASP A 446 -3.37 8.91 12.21
N ARG A 447 -3.45 9.29 10.92
CA ARG A 447 -2.98 8.46 9.80
C ARG A 447 -1.47 8.47 9.59
N PHE A 448 -0.71 9.16 10.44
CA PHE A 448 0.73 9.34 10.30
C PHE A 448 1.52 8.61 11.40
N LEU A 449 2.78 8.32 11.06
CA LEU A 449 3.78 7.87 12.00
C LEU A 449 5.11 8.58 11.81
N PHE A 450 5.87 8.63 12.90
CA PHE A 450 7.27 8.99 12.94
C PHE A 450 8.05 7.82 13.51
N ARG A 451 9.27 7.58 13.03
CA ARG A 451 10.10 6.48 13.55
C ARG A 451 11.54 6.86 13.77
N THR A 452 12.17 6.25 14.77
CA THR A 452 13.60 6.41 15.04
C THR A 452 14.24 5.13 15.55
N ALA A 453 15.46 4.85 15.09
CA ALA A 453 16.32 3.81 15.65
C ALA A 453 17.24 4.35 16.76
N ASP A 454 17.50 5.67 16.80
CA ASP A 454 18.34 6.30 17.83
C ASP A 454 17.57 7.46 18.47
N VAL A 455 17.26 7.31 19.76
CA VAL A 455 16.54 8.29 20.58
C VAL A 455 17.29 9.64 20.68
N ARG A 456 18.57 9.70 20.29
CA ARG A 456 19.37 10.93 20.25
C ARG A 456 19.18 11.74 18.97
N ARG A 457 18.56 11.16 17.94
CA ARG A 457 18.28 11.83 16.67
C ARG A 457 16.80 12.17 16.57
N LYS A 458 16.49 13.23 15.82
CA LYS A 458 15.11 13.58 15.46
C LYS A 458 14.47 12.39 14.70
N PRO A 459 13.23 12.00 15.04
CA PRO A 459 12.51 10.97 14.30
C PRO A 459 12.35 11.31 12.82
N THR A 460 12.41 10.29 11.97
CA THR A 460 12.11 10.39 10.53
C THR A 460 10.61 10.30 10.32
N GLY A 461 10.05 11.18 9.50
CA GLY A 461 8.62 11.30 9.22
C GLY A 461 8.22 12.75 8.94
N PRO A 462 6.93 13.03 8.72
CA PRO A 462 5.80 12.09 8.81
C PRO A 462 5.75 11.07 7.67
N MET A 463 5.20 9.88 7.95
CA MET A 463 4.93 8.83 6.95
C MET A 463 3.50 8.31 7.17
N LEU A 464 2.79 7.90 6.11
CA LEU A 464 1.48 7.28 6.27
C LEU A 464 1.60 5.90 6.93
N VAL A 465 0.72 5.64 7.91
CA VAL A 465 0.61 4.32 8.56
C VAL A 465 0.28 3.24 7.52
N ALA A 466 -0.61 3.56 6.59
CA ALA A 466 -1.06 2.68 5.52
C ALA A 466 0.06 2.21 4.58
N THR A 467 1.19 2.92 4.53
CA THR A 467 2.38 2.49 3.76
C THR A 467 2.97 1.18 4.31
N PHE A 468 2.80 0.91 5.60
CA PHE A 468 3.32 -0.30 6.26
C PHE A 468 2.21 -1.28 6.66
N TRP A 469 1.04 -0.75 7.01
CA TRP A 469 -0.11 -1.50 7.51
C TRP A 469 -1.39 -0.94 6.90
N SER A 470 -1.71 -1.34 5.68
CA SER A 470 -2.81 -0.76 4.88
C SER A 470 -4.20 -1.15 5.38
N GLU A 471 -4.30 -2.21 6.17
CA GLU A 471 -5.56 -2.69 6.75
C GLU A 471 -5.90 -2.05 8.10
N LEU A 472 -4.99 -1.27 8.67
CA LEU A 472 -5.27 -0.50 9.88
C LEU A 472 -6.22 0.66 9.59
N PRO A 473 -7.07 1.03 10.57
CA PRO A 473 -7.87 2.24 10.47
C PRO A 473 -7.00 3.50 10.50
N GLU A 474 -7.61 4.64 10.15
CA GLU A 474 -6.92 5.94 10.13
C GLU A 474 -6.33 6.33 11.49
N LYS A 475 -6.92 5.86 12.59
CA LYS A 475 -6.46 6.13 13.96
C LYS A 475 -6.42 4.83 14.73
N ILE A 476 -5.31 4.60 15.43
CA ILE A 476 -5.15 3.49 16.38
C ILE A 476 -5.16 4.02 17.81
N ASP A 477 -5.49 3.17 18.78
CA ASP A 477 -5.52 3.55 20.20
C ASP A 477 -4.33 3.00 20.98
N ALA A 478 -3.79 1.83 20.60
CA ALA A 478 -2.60 1.27 21.23
C ALA A 478 -1.85 0.32 20.29
N ALA A 479 -0.54 0.17 20.51
CA ALA A 479 0.28 -0.77 19.76
C ALA A 479 1.37 -1.38 20.64
N TYR A 480 1.72 -2.65 20.41
CA TYR A 480 2.87 -3.28 21.06
C TYR A 480 3.47 -4.41 20.22
N GLU A 481 4.75 -4.72 20.47
CA GLU A 481 5.39 -5.92 19.91
C GLU A 481 5.33 -7.08 20.91
N ASN A 482 4.77 -8.21 20.48
CA ASN A 482 4.78 -9.45 21.22
C ASN A 482 6.18 -10.06 21.21
N LEU A 483 6.89 -9.92 22.32
CA LEU A 483 8.28 -10.38 22.48
C LEU A 483 8.46 -11.91 22.41
N LEU A 484 7.38 -12.71 22.47
CA LEU A 484 7.45 -14.17 22.34
C LEU A 484 7.44 -14.62 20.89
N GLU A 485 6.60 -14.00 20.06
CA GLU A 485 6.37 -14.40 18.66
C GLU A 485 7.00 -13.44 17.64
N GLY A 486 7.45 -12.26 18.07
CA GLY A 486 7.94 -11.20 17.18
C GLY A 486 6.84 -10.59 16.30
N LYS A 487 5.58 -10.67 16.75
CA LYS A 487 4.41 -10.13 16.06
C LYS A 487 4.04 -8.77 16.63
N THR A 488 3.62 -7.85 15.78
CA THR A 488 3.11 -6.53 16.19
C THR A 488 1.61 -6.61 16.36
N VAL A 489 1.07 -6.06 17.45
CA VAL A 489 -0.36 -6.02 17.73
C VAL A 489 -0.79 -4.56 17.80
N PHE A 490 -1.87 -4.23 17.10
CA PHE A 490 -2.50 -2.92 17.09
C PHE A 490 -3.93 -3.03 17.62
N PHE A 491 -4.39 -2.01 18.32
CA PHE A 491 -5.76 -1.89 18.82
C PHE A 491 -6.38 -0.61 18.28
N ALA A 492 -7.65 -0.69 17.89
CA ALA A 492 -8.46 0.46 17.53
C ALA A 492 -9.93 0.11 17.79
N GLY A 493 -10.61 0.92 18.62
CA GLY A 493 -11.96 0.64 19.06
C GLY A 493 -12.09 -0.70 19.79
N ASP A 494 -13.06 -1.52 19.38
CA ASP A 494 -13.28 -2.87 19.93
C ASP A 494 -12.54 -3.97 19.14
N GLU A 495 -11.64 -3.62 18.24
CA GLU A 495 -10.92 -4.53 17.34
C GLU A 495 -9.39 -4.53 17.58
N MET A 496 -8.76 -5.64 17.20
CA MET A 496 -7.31 -5.81 17.20
C MET A 496 -6.81 -6.38 15.88
N TRP A 497 -5.63 -5.96 15.46
CA TRP A 497 -4.90 -6.46 14.30
C TRP A 497 -3.56 -7.04 14.77
N VAL A 498 -3.14 -8.15 14.18
CA VAL A 498 -1.85 -8.78 14.48
C VAL A 498 -1.07 -8.95 13.19
N TYR A 499 0.14 -8.43 13.15
CA TYR A 499 1.03 -8.48 12.00
C TYR A 499 2.28 -9.30 12.29
N SER A 500 2.69 -10.10 11.31
CA SER A 500 4.02 -10.69 11.25
C SER A 500 4.85 -9.90 10.25
N GLY A 501 5.49 -8.84 10.75
CA GLY A 501 6.12 -7.83 9.90
C GLY A 501 5.11 -6.90 9.25
N SER A 502 5.06 -6.93 7.91
CA SER A 502 4.11 -6.16 7.10
C SER A 502 2.90 -7.00 6.66
N THR A 503 2.83 -8.28 7.04
CA THR A 503 1.73 -9.17 6.66
C THR A 503 0.75 -9.32 7.80
N LEU A 504 -0.52 -9.00 7.55
CA LEU A 504 -1.61 -9.23 8.50
C LEU A 504 -1.79 -10.73 8.72
N GLU A 505 -1.88 -11.14 9.98
CA GLU A 505 -2.15 -12.54 10.34
C GLU A 505 -3.58 -12.94 9.95
N ARG A 506 -3.76 -14.23 9.69
CA ARG A 506 -5.07 -14.78 9.31
C ARG A 506 -6.11 -14.55 10.40
N ASP A 507 -7.35 -14.36 9.96
CA ASP A 507 -8.54 -14.10 10.79
C ASP A 507 -8.56 -12.75 11.52
N TYR A 508 -7.61 -11.85 11.26
CA TYR A 508 -7.62 -10.49 11.80
C TYR A 508 -8.22 -9.50 10.78
N PRO A 509 -8.92 -8.43 11.24
CA PRO A 509 -9.13 -8.04 12.64
C PRO A 509 -10.07 -8.95 13.44
N LYS A 510 -9.83 -9.02 14.76
CA LYS A 510 -10.70 -9.72 15.72
C LYS A 510 -11.18 -8.76 16.79
N LYS A 511 -12.35 -9.02 17.37
CA LYS A 511 -12.80 -8.29 18.56
C LYS A 511 -11.84 -8.53 19.73
N ILE A 512 -11.58 -7.49 20.53
CA ILE A 512 -10.74 -7.57 21.73
C ILE A 512 -11.30 -8.54 22.78
N SER A 513 -12.61 -8.79 22.77
CA SER A 513 -13.26 -9.80 23.61
C SER A 513 -12.73 -11.22 23.38
N SER A 514 -12.23 -11.53 22.18
CA SER A 514 -11.57 -12.81 21.88
C SER A 514 -10.28 -13.03 22.69
N MET A 515 -9.63 -11.96 23.16
CA MET A 515 -8.46 -12.01 24.03
C MET A 515 -8.85 -12.26 25.51
N GLY A 516 -10.14 -12.22 25.83
CA GLY A 516 -10.69 -12.32 27.19
C GLY A 516 -10.91 -10.97 27.87
N LEU A 517 -10.95 -9.88 27.11
CA LEU A 517 -11.35 -8.56 27.61
C LEU A 517 -12.89 -8.45 27.68
N PRO A 518 -13.44 -7.60 28.57
CA PRO A 518 -14.87 -7.34 28.66
C PRO A 518 -15.44 -6.78 27.34
N SER A 519 -16.64 -7.20 26.95
CA SER A 519 -17.28 -6.77 25.69
C SER A 519 -17.84 -5.35 25.71
N ASP A 520 -17.97 -4.75 26.90
CA ASP A 520 -18.35 -3.36 27.14
C ASP A 520 -17.16 -2.39 27.03
N LEU A 521 -15.95 -2.92 26.84
CA LEU A 521 -14.77 -2.09 26.63
C LEU A 521 -14.72 -1.61 25.17
N HIS A 522 -14.81 -0.30 24.98
CA HIS A 522 -14.89 0.33 23.64
C HIS A 522 -13.54 0.79 23.07
N GLY A 523 -12.45 0.65 23.84
CA GLY A 523 -11.11 1.09 23.45
C GLY A 523 -10.07 0.72 24.51
N ILE A 524 -8.80 0.80 24.12
CA ILE A 524 -7.63 0.54 24.97
C ILE A 524 -6.73 1.76 24.89
N ASP A 525 -6.37 2.35 26.03
CA ASP A 525 -5.56 3.57 26.04
C ASP A 525 -4.07 3.25 25.83
N ALA A 526 -3.57 2.15 26.42
CA ALA A 526 -2.18 1.76 26.26
C ALA A 526 -1.99 0.25 26.34
N ALA A 527 -1.04 -0.28 25.59
CA ALA A 527 -0.65 -1.68 25.68
C ALA A 527 0.85 -1.83 25.50
N TYR A 528 1.50 -2.68 26.29
CA TYR A 528 2.91 -3.00 26.09
C TYR A 528 3.31 -4.36 26.63
N SER A 529 4.38 -4.94 26.07
CA SER A 529 4.96 -6.19 26.55
C SER A 529 6.08 -5.93 27.54
N PHE A 530 5.93 -6.39 28.79
CA PHE A 530 6.92 -6.19 29.84
C PHE A 530 8.10 -7.15 29.67
N HIS A 531 9.29 -6.60 29.42
CA HIS A 531 10.45 -7.36 28.97
C HIS A 531 10.83 -8.54 29.89
N LYS A 532 10.74 -8.38 31.21
CA LYS A 532 11.13 -9.40 32.18
C LYS A 532 10.19 -10.57 32.28
N SER A 533 8.89 -10.29 32.32
CA SER A 533 7.87 -11.32 32.53
C SER A 533 7.37 -11.91 31.22
N LYS A 534 7.67 -11.24 30.08
CA LYS A 534 7.10 -11.52 28.75
C LYS A 534 5.56 -11.60 28.79
N LYS A 535 4.95 -10.82 29.70
CA LYS A 535 3.51 -10.62 29.81
C LYS A 535 3.15 -9.29 29.20
N THR A 536 1.98 -9.25 28.57
CA THR A 536 1.44 -8.03 28.00
C THR A 536 0.55 -7.37 29.04
N TYR A 537 0.71 -6.07 29.24
CA TYR A 537 -0.12 -5.24 30.09
C TYR A 537 -0.97 -4.33 29.21
N ILE A 538 -2.27 -4.29 29.48
CA ILE A 538 -3.26 -3.55 28.71
C ILE A 538 -3.97 -2.62 29.68
N PHE A 539 -4.00 -1.32 29.38
CA PHE A 539 -4.54 -0.27 30.23
C PHE A 539 -5.77 0.34 29.55
N ALA A 540 -6.84 0.51 30.32
CA ALA A 540 -8.02 1.24 29.89
C ALA A 540 -8.70 1.90 31.09
N GLY A 541 -8.85 3.21 31.03
CA GLY A 541 -9.33 4.04 32.11
C GLY A 541 -8.41 3.99 33.34
N SER A 542 -9.01 3.74 34.50
CA SER A 542 -8.31 3.52 35.77
C SER A 542 -7.89 2.05 36.03
N LYS A 543 -8.07 1.17 35.03
CA LYS A 543 -7.89 -0.28 35.16
C LYS A 543 -6.85 -0.80 34.20
N PHE A 544 -6.25 -1.94 34.56
CA PHE A 544 -5.37 -2.67 33.68
C PHE A 544 -5.57 -4.18 33.78
N TRP A 545 -5.18 -4.88 32.71
CA TRP A 545 -5.21 -6.33 32.55
C TRP A 545 -3.82 -6.86 32.27
N ARG A 546 -3.59 -8.12 32.58
CA ARG A 546 -2.35 -8.82 32.24
C ARG A 546 -2.66 -10.06 31.41
N TYR A 547 -2.16 -10.04 30.17
CA TYR A 547 -2.33 -11.11 29.20
C TYR A 547 -1.11 -12.02 29.16
N ASN A 548 -1.37 -13.33 29.12
CA ASN A 548 -0.37 -14.37 29.09
C ASN A 548 -0.19 -14.89 27.67
N GLU A 549 0.79 -14.35 26.95
CA GLU A 549 1.06 -14.69 25.55
C GLU A 549 1.28 -16.19 25.33
N ALA A 550 1.98 -16.87 26.23
CA ALA A 550 2.25 -18.30 26.12
C ALA A 550 1.00 -19.18 26.32
N LYS A 551 0.03 -18.74 27.12
CA LYS A 551 -1.23 -19.46 27.36
C LYS A 551 -2.39 -18.95 26.50
N LYS A 552 -2.17 -17.84 25.78
CA LYS A 552 -3.18 -17.08 25.03
C LYS A 552 -4.45 -16.78 25.86
N LYS A 553 -4.27 -16.42 27.13
CA LYS A 553 -5.38 -16.13 28.08
C LYS A 553 -5.02 -15.00 29.04
N MET A 554 -6.03 -14.29 29.54
CA MET A 554 -5.87 -13.35 30.65
C MET A 554 -5.49 -14.10 31.94
N ASP A 555 -4.58 -13.51 32.72
CA ASP A 555 -4.24 -14.03 34.04
C ASP A 555 -5.41 -13.82 35.02
N PRO A 556 -5.62 -14.71 35.99
CA PRO A 556 -6.69 -14.58 36.98
C PRO A 556 -6.45 -13.40 37.94
N GLY A 557 -7.54 -12.78 38.40
CA GLY A 557 -7.50 -11.65 39.34
C GLY A 557 -7.31 -10.28 38.67
N PHE A 558 -7.62 -10.18 37.38
CA PHE A 558 -7.71 -8.93 36.61
C PHE A 558 -9.17 -8.67 36.17
N PRO A 559 -9.58 -7.40 35.95
CA PRO A 559 -8.78 -6.18 36.02
C PRO A 559 -8.35 -5.79 37.44
N LYS A 560 -7.28 -5.00 37.53
CA LYS A 560 -6.83 -4.33 38.75
C LYS A 560 -6.80 -2.82 38.55
N LEU A 561 -6.88 -2.07 39.64
CA LEU A 561 -6.70 -0.61 39.60
C LEU A 561 -5.23 -0.26 39.36
N ILE A 562 -4.99 0.75 38.52
CA ILE A 562 -3.64 1.22 38.21
C ILE A 562 -2.98 1.74 39.49
N ALA A 563 -3.67 2.61 40.23
CA ALA A 563 -3.20 3.20 41.49
C ALA A 563 -2.75 2.16 42.55
N ASP A 564 -3.38 0.98 42.59
CA ASP A 564 -3.06 -0.07 43.56
C ASP A 564 -1.78 -0.86 43.22
N SER A 565 -1.45 -0.96 41.93
CA SER A 565 -0.35 -1.82 41.44
C SER A 565 0.85 -1.04 40.92
N TRP A 566 0.63 0.20 40.46
CA TRP A 566 1.63 1.04 39.81
C TRP A 566 1.76 2.36 40.56
N SER A 567 2.73 2.44 41.47
CA SER A 567 2.97 3.67 42.22
C SER A 567 3.40 4.80 41.28
N ALA A 568 2.65 5.90 41.27
CA ALA A 568 2.89 7.12 40.50
C ALA A 568 2.60 7.07 38.98
N ILE A 569 2.00 5.99 38.47
CA ILE A 569 1.42 6.00 37.11
C ILE A 569 0.00 6.58 37.20
N PRO A 570 -0.35 7.61 36.42
CA PRO A 570 -1.69 8.18 36.40
C PRO A 570 -2.68 7.20 35.74
N ASP A 571 -3.97 7.41 36.00
CA ASP A 571 -5.02 6.79 35.21
C ASP A 571 -5.08 7.41 33.79
N ASP A 572 -5.78 6.77 32.86
CA ASP A 572 -5.97 7.24 31.48
C ASP A 572 -4.64 7.51 30.75
N VAL A 573 -3.66 6.62 30.89
CA VAL A 573 -2.33 6.78 30.27
C VAL A 573 -2.46 6.75 28.74
N ASP A 574 -1.89 7.73 28.05
CA ASP A 574 -2.10 7.85 26.59
C ASP A 574 -1.32 6.79 25.81
N THR A 575 -0.14 6.38 26.31
CA THR A 575 0.59 5.25 25.75
C THR A 575 1.65 4.72 26.71
N ALA A 576 2.09 3.48 26.50
CA ALA A 576 3.16 2.86 27.27
C ALA A 576 3.98 1.94 26.36
N PHE A 577 5.29 1.88 26.59
CA PHE A 577 6.17 0.91 25.92
C PHE A 577 7.42 0.62 26.74
N SER A 578 8.05 -0.53 26.49
CA SER A 578 9.36 -0.87 27.06
C SER A 578 10.45 -0.70 26.01
N LEU A 579 11.60 -0.15 26.42
CA LEU A 579 12.76 -0.03 25.54
C LEU A 579 13.78 -1.13 25.86
N ASN A 580 14.00 -2.02 24.89
CA ASN A 580 14.86 -3.19 25.07
C ASN A 580 16.33 -2.84 25.38
N SER A 581 16.80 -1.66 24.98
CA SER A 581 18.20 -1.25 25.09
C SER A 581 18.62 -0.82 26.50
N ASP A 582 17.68 -0.32 27.32
CA ASP A 582 18.02 0.24 28.63
C ASP A 582 17.28 -0.39 29.81
N GLY A 583 16.34 -1.31 29.56
CA GLY A 583 15.63 -2.04 30.63
C GLY A 583 14.63 -1.17 31.41
N HIS A 584 14.10 -0.14 30.77
CA HIS A 584 13.08 0.73 31.36
C HIS A 584 11.77 0.68 30.56
N SER A 585 10.68 0.90 31.28
CA SER A 585 9.35 1.12 30.72
C SER A 585 8.99 2.60 30.79
N TYR A 586 8.32 3.08 29.77
CA TYR A 586 7.98 4.48 29.58
C TYR A 586 6.47 4.61 29.47
N PHE A 587 5.89 5.52 30.25
CA PHE A 587 4.46 5.83 30.25
C PHE A 587 4.29 7.29 29.88
N PHE A 588 3.49 7.58 28.85
CA PHE A 588 3.30 8.92 28.31
C PHE A 588 1.94 9.43 28.75
N LYS A 589 1.90 10.69 29.19
CA LYS A 589 0.67 11.39 29.53
C LYS A 589 0.81 12.86 29.14
N ASP A 590 -0.10 13.33 28.32
CA ASP A 590 -0.11 14.65 27.71
C ASP A 590 1.24 14.95 27.03
N SER A 591 1.95 15.99 27.48
CA SER A 591 3.27 16.38 26.95
C SER A 591 4.46 15.78 27.70
N HIS A 592 4.22 14.91 28.69
CA HIS A 592 5.23 14.39 29.61
C HIS A 592 5.32 12.86 29.56
N TYR A 593 6.46 12.33 30.02
CA TYR A 593 6.63 10.90 30.18
C TYR A 593 7.24 10.55 31.55
N LEU A 594 6.87 9.38 32.04
CA LEU A 594 7.36 8.76 33.26
C LEU A 594 8.24 7.56 32.88
N LYS A 595 9.51 7.61 33.26
CA LYS A 595 10.47 6.51 33.10
C LYS A 595 10.44 5.65 34.35
N MET A 596 10.10 4.38 34.20
CA MET A 596 10.09 3.37 35.25
C MET A 596 11.23 2.38 35.05
N ASP A 597 11.97 2.07 36.12
CA ASP A 597 12.95 0.98 36.11
C ASP A 597 12.27 -0.37 36.33
N ASP A 598 12.48 -1.31 35.40
CA ASP A 598 11.81 -2.62 35.41
C ASP A 598 12.27 -3.54 36.57
N ASN A 599 13.34 -3.18 37.29
CA ASN A 599 13.84 -3.92 38.47
C ASN A 599 13.13 -3.53 39.74
N THR A 600 12.99 -2.24 39.96
CA THR A 600 12.48 -1.68 41.20
C THR A 600 11.00 -1.30 41.08
N LEU A 601 10.46 -1.23 39.86
CA LEU A 601 9.12 -0.70 39.55
C LEU A 601 8.92 0.72 40.09
N LYS A 602 10.00 1.48 40.21
CA LYS A 602 9.98 2.88 40.67
C LYS A 602 10.16 3.80 39.48
N ILE A 603 9.49 4.94 39.55
CA ILE A 603 9.72 6.04 38.62
C ILE A 603 11.08 6.67 38.92
N VAL A 604 11.96 6.65 37.93
CA VAL A 604 13.33 7.15 38.02
C VAL A 604 13.49 8.53 37.40
N LYS A 605 12.62 8.91 36.46
CA LYS A 605 12.66 10.22 35.80
C LYS A 605 11.27 10.61 35.31
N VAL A 606 10.93 11.89 35.44
CA VAL A 606 9.87 12.55 34.67
C VAL A 606 10.54 13.45 33.65
N GLY A 607 10.12 13.38 32.39
CA GLY A 607 10.68 14.19 31.31
C GLY A 607 9.63 14.69 30.35
N GLU A 608 10.07 15.51 29.39
CA GLU A 608 9.22 16.13 28.39
C GLU A 608 9.38 15.41 27.05
N ILE A 609 8.27 15.05 26.40
CA ILE A 609 8.29 14.23 25.18
C ILE A 609 8.99 14.97 24.04
N LYS A 610 8.63 16.23 23.80
CA LYS A 610 9.21 17.05 22.72
C LYS A 610 10.73 17.13 22.79
N LYS A 611 11.25 17.41 23.99
CA LYS A 611 12.68 17.61 24.23
C LYS A 611 13.50 16.33 24.22
N ASP A 612 13.02 15.31 24.93
CA ASP A 612 13.80 14.10 25.16
C ASP A 612 13.65 13.07 24.03
N TRP A 613 12.48 13.01 23.37
CA TRP A 613 12.18 12.02 22.34
C TRP A 613 12.12 12.60 20.92
N LEU A 614 11.54 13.79 20.73
CA LEU A 614 11.37 14.38 19.40
C LEU A 614 12.55 15.26 18.97
N ARG A 615 13.43 15.64 19.90
CA ARG A 615 14.62 16.49 19.65
C ARG A 615 14.28 17.85 19.06
N CYS A 616 13.16 18.37 19.53
CA CYS A 616 12.84 19.77 19.55
C CYS A 616 13.39 20.37 20.88
#